data_AF-A0A2N2GBA3-F1
#
_entry.id   AF-A0A2N2GBA3-F1
#
_cell.length_a   1.000
_cell.length_b   1.000
_cell.length_c   1.000
_cell.angle_alpha   90.00
_cell.angle_beta   90.00
_cell.angle_gamma   90.00
#
_symmetry.space_group_name_H-M   'P 1'
#
loop_
_entity.id
_entity.type
_entity.pdbx_description
1 polymer ?
#
loop_
_entity_poly.entity_id
_entity_poly.type
_entity_poly.pdbx_seq_one_letter_code
_entity_poly.pdbx_strand_id
1 'polypeptide(L)'
;MKAKKQSKPAAVMSVQETCHSAVEEIIEKKLDDLATVLSVSDNGKSKLHEEVMAMVEKGLFKIALRRSSYVKSTAAAYLGINRNTFTDKMAKLGIDCEKIK
;
A
#
# COMPACT_ATOMS: atom_id res chain seq x y z
N MET A 1 6.28 52.77 2.83
CA MET A 1 6.75 51.78 1.83
C MET A 1 5.97 50.49 2.05
N LYS A 2 5.12 50.06 1.11
CA LYS A 2 4.34 48.81 1.18
C LYS A 2 4.83 47.86 0.10
N ALA A 3 5.25 46.65 0.47
CA ALA A 3 5.41 45.52 -0.44
C ALA A 3 4.93 44.26 0.30
N LYS A 4 3.66 43.89 0.07
CA LYS A 4 3.22 42.79 -0.81
C LYS A 4 3.33 41.42 -0.14
N LYS A 5 2.24 41.10 0.56
CA LYS A 5 1.78 39.77 0.95
C LYS A 5 1.67 38.91 -0.30
N GLN A 6 2.56 37.91 -0.45
CA GLN A 6 2.40 36.89 -1.48
C GLN A 6 1.37 35.86 -1.01
N SER A 7 0.28 35.76 -1.75
CA SER A 7 -0.75 34.76 -1.59
C SER A 7 -0.66 33.72 -2.71
N LYS A 8 -0.87 32.44 -2.31
CA LYS A 8 -1.33 31.28 -3.09
C LYS A 8 -0.26 30.41 -3.79
N PRO A 9 -0.50 29.08 -3.97
CA PRO A 9 -1.61 28.59 -4.81
C PRO A 9 -2.43 27.40 -4.27
N ALA A 10 -3.75 27.57 -4.27
CA ALA A 10 -4.77 26.54 -4.08
C ALA A 10 -4.98 25.60 -5.29
N ALA A 11 -4.25 25.83 -6.40
CA ALA A 11 -4.38 25.07 -7.65
C ALA A 11 -3.63 23.73 -7.65
N VAL A 12 -2.72 23.49 -6.69
CA VAL A 12 -1.97 22.23 -6.60
C VAL A 12 -2.80 21.14 -5.89
N MET A 13 -3.73 21.52 -5.02
CA MET A 13 -4.59 20.58 -4.28
C MET A 13 -5.55 19.82 -5.21
N SER A 14 -6.12 20.47 -6.23
CA SER A 14 -7.13 19.85 -7.12
C SER A 14 -6.57 18.77 -8.05
N VAL A 15 -5.27 18.81 -8.37
CA VAL A 15 -4.63 17.80 -9.23
C VAL A 15 -4.23 16.57 -8.42
N GLN A 16 -3.80 16.73 -7.17
CA GLN A 16 -3.53 15.59 -6.30
C GLN A 16 -4.81 14.84 -5.96
N GLU A 17 -5.90 15.53 -5.61
CA GLU A 17 -7.19 14.90 -5.30
C GLU A 17 -7.75 14.08 -6.47
N THR A 18 -7.64 14.60 -7.70
CA THR A 18 -8.07 13.87 -8.91
C THR A 18 -7.18 12.66 -9.22
N CYS A 19 -5.86 12.77 -9.00
CA CYS A 19 -4.95 11.62 -9.11
C CYS A 19 -5.24 10.55 -8.06
N HIS A 20 -5.53 10.95 -6.82
CA HIS A 20 -5.88 10.05 -5.73
C HIS A 20 -7.17 9.29 -6.03
N SER A 21 -8.22 10.00 -6.47
CA SER A 21 -9.49 9.41 -6.86
C SER A 21 -9.35 8.44 -8.06
N ALA A 22 -8.54 8.78 -9.06
CA ALA A 22 -8.28 7.87 -10.19
C ALA A 22 -7.55 6.59 -9.75
N VAL A 23 -6.63 6.68 -8.78
CA VAL A 23 -5.95 5.51 -8.22
C VAL A 23 -6.92 4.66 -7.39
N GLU A 24 -7.79 5.29 -6.60
CA GLU A 24 -8.85 4.61 -5.84
C GLU A 24 -9.77 3.82 -6.76
N GLU A 25 -10.25 4.41 -7.86
CA GLU A 25 -11.10 3.71 -8.83
C GLU A 25 -10.41 2.50 -9.47
N ILE A 26 -9.10 2.61 -9.78
CA ILE A 26 -8.34 1.49 -10.34
C ILE A 26 -8.23 0.37 -9.32
N ILE A 27 -7.98 0.71 -8.05
CA ILE A 27 -7.90 -0.25 -6.96
C ILE A 27 -9.25 -0.93 -6.76
N GLU A 28 -10.34 -0.16 -6.71
CA GLU A 28 -11.71 -0.68 -6.54
C GLU A 28 -12.06 -1.70 -7.63
N LYS A 29 -11.85 -1.36 -8.91
CA LYS A 29 -12.09 -2.28 -10.03
C LYS A 29 -11.28 -3.57 -9.90
N LYS A 30 -10.02 -3.49 -9.49
CA LYS A 30 -9.16 -4.66 -9.30
C LYS A 30 -9.50 -5.47 -8.06
N LEU A 31 -10.01 -4.83 -7.02
CA LEU A 31 -10.49 -5.50 -5.81
C LEU A 31 -11.83 -6.21 -6.04
N ASP A 32 -12.70 -5.67 -6.89
CA ASP A 32 -13.98 -6.32 -7.26
C ASP A 32 -13.75 -7.64 -8.03
N ASP A 33 -12.77 -7.64 -8.94
CA ASP A 33 -12.30 -8.86 -9.61
C ASP A 33 -11.82 -9.92 -8.58
N LEU A 34 -11.02 -9.49 -7.58
CA LEU A 34 -10.51 -10.38 -6.53
C LEU A 34 -11.61 -10.88 -5.60
N ALA A 35 -12.56 -10.01 -5.24
CA ALA A 35 -13.71 -10.34 -4.41
C ALA A 35 -14.59 -11.38 -5.08
N THR A 36 -14.81 -11.25 -6.39
CA THR A 36 -15.56 -12.22 -7.18
C THR A 36 -14.89 -13.60 -7.14
N VAL A 37 -13.58 -13.67 -7.34
CA VAL A 37 -12.81 -14.94 -7.32
C VAL A 37 -12.78 -15.59 -5.93
N LEU A 38 -12.61 -14.79 -4.88
CA LEU A 38 -12.42 -15.26 -3.50
C LEU A 38 -13.74 -15.45 -2.73
N SER A 39 -14.87 -14.94 -3.26
CA SER A 39 -16.19 -15.09 -2.65
C SER A 39 -16.70 -16.53 -2.57
N VAL A 40 -16.04 -17.45 -3.29
CA VAL A 40 -16.34 -18.89 -3.27
C VAL A 40 -15.75 -19.52 -2.00
N SER A 41 -16.42 -19.34 -0.87
CA SER A 41 -16.07 -19.99 0.39
C SER A 41 -17.09 -21.07 0.76
N ASP A 42 -16.59 -22.29 0.94
CA ASP A 42 -17.38 -23.52 1.18
C ASP A 42 -18.00 -23.59 2.59
N ASN A 43 -17.78 -22.59 3.47
CA ASN A 43 -18.04 -22.75 4.90
C ASN A 43 -18.67 -21.54 5.63
N GLY A 44 -19.42 -20.68 4.91
CA GLY A 44 -20.36 -19.72 5.51
C GLY A 44 -19.78 -18.52 6.28
N LYS A 45 -18.47 -18.48 6.54
CA LYS A 45 -17.75 -17.29 7.06
C LYS A 45 -16.79 -16.78 5.99
N SER A 46 -17.09 -15.62 5.43
CA SER A 46 -16.24 -14.96 4.44
C SER A 46 -14.95 -14.46 5.11
N LYS A 47 -13.80 -15.01 4.70
CA LYS A 47 -12.46 -14.51 5.06
C LYS A 47 -11.92 -13.51 4.03
N LEU A 48 -12.78 -13.07 3.12
CA LEU A 48 -12.43 -12.24 1.97
C LEU A 48 -11.63 -11.00 2.39
N HIS A 49 -12.07 -10.29 3.42
CA HIS A 49 -11.37 -9.11 3.91
C HIS A 49 -9.93 -9.42 4.37
N GLU A 50 -9.75 -10.46 5.20
CA GLU A 50 -8.44 -10.85 5.70
C GLU A 50 -7.51 -11.28 4.55
N GLU A 51 -8.03 -12.04 3.60
CA GLU A 51 -7.28 -12.54 2.43
C GLU A 51 -6.86 -11.41 1.50
N VAL A 52 -7.79 -10.51 1.16
CA VAL A 52 -7.50 -9.34 0.31
C VAL A 52 -6.47 -8.44 0.97
N MET A 53 -6.65 -8.12 2.27
CA MET A 53 -5.70 -7.29 2.99
C MET A 53 -4.31 -7.93 3.08
N ALA A 54 -4.23 -9.24 3.31
CA ALA A 54 -2.96 -9.96 3.30
C ALA A 54 -2.27 -9.90 1.93
N MET A 55 -3.01 -10.00 0.82
CA MET A 55 -2.47 -9.88 -0.53
C MET A 55 -1.94 -8.48 -0.83
N VAL A 56 -2.72 -7.44 -0.50
CA VAL A 56 -2.32 -6.03 -0.67
C VAL A 56 -1.07 -5.73 0.17
N GLU A 57 -1.08 -6.10 1.44
CA GLU A 57 0.03 -5.86 2.35
C GLU A 57 1.29 -6.60 1.89
N LYS A 58 1.17 -7.87 1.47
CA LYS A 58 2.29 -8.62 0.89
C LYS A 58 2.85 -7.98 -0.37
N GLY A 59 2.00 -7.44 -1.23
CA GLY A 59 2.39 -6.68 -2.42
C GLY A 59 3.22 -5.44 -2.07
N LEU A 60 2.73 -4.62 -1.13
CA LEU A 60 3.42 -3.41 -0.65
C LEU A 60 4.79 -3.74 -0.05
N PHE A 61 4.86 -4.78 0.78
CA PHE A 61 6.12 -5.20 1.40
C PHE A 61 7.14 -5.67 0.37
N LYS A 62 6.72 -6.45 -0.64
CA LYS A 62 7.60 -6.84 -1.74
C LYS A 62 8.12 -5.64 -2.54
N ILE A 63 7.26 -4.65 -2.82
CA ILE A 63 7.66 -3.41 -3.51
C ILE A 63 8.69 -2.65 -2.67
N ALA A 64 8.41 -2.47 -1.37
CA ALA A 64 9.30 -1.79 -0.45
C ALA A 64 10.68 -2.46 -0.37
N LEU A 65 10.72 -3.79 -0.29
CA LEU A 65 11.97 -4.55 -0.31
C LEU A 65 12.74 -4.34 -1.62
N ARG A 66 12.09 -4.45 -2.78
CA ARG A 66 12.74 -4.22 -4.08
C ARG A 66 13.30 -2.80 -4.20
N ARG A 67 12.54 -1.79 -3.78
CA ARG A 67 12.95 -0.36 -3.79
C ARG A 67 14.07 -0.06 -2.80
N SER A 68 14.29 -0.94 -1.82
CA SER A 68 15.24 -0.74 -0.72
C SER A 68 16.43 -1.69 -0.78
N SER A 69 16.68 -2.35 -1.92
CA SER A 69 17.73 -3.37 -2.05
C SER A 69 17.66 -4.44 -0.97
N TYR A 70 16.44 -4.82 -0.57
CA TYR A 70 16.14 -5.82 0.46
C TYR A 70 16.65 -5.47 1.87
N VAL A 71 16.97 -4.19 2.13
CA VAL A 71 17.36 -3.71 3.46
C VAL A 71 16.10 -3.39 4.28
N LYS A 72 15.90 -4.10 5.41
CA LYS A 72 14.69 -4.00 6.25
C LYS A 72 14.45 -2.60 6.82
N SER A 73 15.49 -1.92 7.30
CA SER A 73 15.37 -0.56 7.86
C SER A 73 14.92 0.44 6.80
N THR A 74 15.52 0.37 5.61
CA THR A 74 15.17 1.23 4.48
C THR A 74 13.78 0.93 3.93
N ALA A 75 13.39 -0.35 3.86
CA ALA A 75 12.05 -0.75 3.44
C ALA A 75 10.96 -0.31 4.43
N ALA A 76 11.22 -0.40 5.73
CA ALA A 76 10.32 0.12 6.76
C ALA A 76 10.19 1.65 6.65
N ALA A 77 11.29 2.35 6.43
CA ALA A 77 11.27 3.80 6.20
C ALA A 77 10.52 4.18 4.92
N TYR A 78 10.67 3.42 3.83
CA TYR A 78 9.93 3.62 2.58
C TYR A 78 8.41 3.51 2.78
N LEU A 79 7.97 2.56 3.62
CA LEU A 79 6.55 2.41 3.97
C LEU A 79 6.08 3.36 5.08
N GLY A 80 6.98 4.13 5.70
CA GLY A 80 6.65 5.02 6.81
C GLY A 80 6.25 4.30 8.10
N ILE A 81 6.73 3.07 8.33
CA ILE A 81 6.41 2.27 9.53
C ILE A 81 7.66 1.96 10.35
N ASN A 82 7.47 1.61 11.62
CA ASN A 82 8.56 1.16 12.47
C ASN A 82 9.20 -0.15 11.94
N ARG A 83 10.53 -0.26 12.00
CA ARG A 83 11.28 -1.46 11.58
C ARG A 83 10.81 -2.74 12.27
N ASN A 84 10.44 -2.68 13.54
CA ASN A 84 9.97 -3.84 14.30
C ASN A 84 8.62 -4.28 13.76
N THR A 85 7.68 -3.34 13.58
CA THR A 85 6.38 -3.61 12.94
C THR A 85 6.53 -4.19 11.54
N PHE A 86 7.48 -3.67 10.74
CA PHE A 86 7.80 -4.22 9.43
C PHE A 86 8.27 -5.67 9.55
N THR A 87 9.17 -5.96 10.48
CA THR A 87 9.71 -7.31 10.68
C THR A 87 8.62 -8.29 11.15
N ASP A 88 7.78 -7.89 12.10
CA ASP A 88 6.69 -8.72 12.62
C ASP A 88 5.64 -9.02 11.54
N LYS A 89 5.29 -8.01 10.74
CA LYS A 89 4.35 -8.17 9.62
C LYS A 89 4.93 -9.06 8.51
N MET A 90 6.22 -8.94 8.21
CA MET A 90 6.89 -9.85 7.27
C MET A 90 6.78 -11.31 7.72
N ALA A 91 7.03 -11.58 9.00
CA ALA A 91 6.92 -12.94 9.55
C ALA A 91 5.48 -13.47 9.44
N LYS A 92 4.48 -12.65 9.79
CA LYS A 92 3.05 -13.01 9.67
C LYS A 92 2.60 -13.29 8.23
N LEU A 93 3.17 -12.57 7.26
CA LEU A 93 2.84 -12.70 5.83
C LEU A 93 3.69 -13.77 5.11
N GLY A 94 4.59 -14.44 5.83
CA GLY A 94 5.53 -15.42 5.28
C GLY A 94 6.41 -14.85 4.18
N ILE A 95 6.94 -13.63 4.40
CA ILE A 95 7.85 -12.98 3.46
C ILE A 95 9.27 -13.15 3.96
N ASP A 96 10.04 -14.00 3.29
CA ASP A 96 11.47 -14.13 3.57
C ASP A 96 12.29 -13.13 2.75
N CYS A 97 13.26 -12.49 3.41
CA CYS A 97 14.25 -11.63 2.75
C CYS A 97 15.33 -12.42 2.00
N GLU A 98 15.23 -13.75 1.98
CA GLU A 98 16.17 -14.66 1.33
C GLU A 98 16.08 -14.48 -0.19
N LYS A 99 16.83 -13.48 -0.67
CA LYS A 99 17.41 -13.34 -2.00
C LYS A 99 16.59 -13.99 -3.10
N ILE A 100 15.67 -13.21 -3.69
CA ILE A 100 15.44 -13.34 -5.13
C ILE A 100 16.75 -12.87 -5.77
N LYS A 101 17.66 -13.83 -5.99
CA LYS A 101 18.91 -13.64 -6.71
C LYS A 101 18.65 -13.84 -8.19
#